data_AF-A0A7G1G5U0-F1
#
_entry.id   AF-A0A7G1G5U0-F1
#
_cell.length_a   1.000
_cell.length_b   1.000
_cell.length_c   1.000
_cell.angle_alpha   90.00
_cell.angle_beta   90.00
_cell.angle_gamma   90.00
#
_symmetry.space_group_name_H-M   'P 1'
#
loop_
_entity.id
_entity.type
_entity.pdbx_description
1 polymer ?
#
loop_
_entity_poly.entity_id
_entity_poly.type
_entity_poly.pdbx_seq_one_letter_code
_entity_poly.pdbx_strand_id
1 'polypeptide(L)'
;MKKSILLFFISLTVFLLILSSCSAPKPNNFMLPGTKEYIGTTGNLEGTWNVIEYNDKNENFLKNFEKATLTFDFKNKVLKLEATVPKEYIESSLKDWKAKWPDLKVTSYKVIINATCSISNSGEIIYVDEQKVSVEIKGSGENLESYIQMENGKAMIPFGNPISLKKLDSQFNFKLSGKTLHLSSFSGYNILLKK
;
A
#
# COMPACT_ATOMS: atom_id res chain seq x y z
N MET A 1 60.44 19.28 30.78
CA MET A 1 59.41 19.55 29.75
C MET A 1 59.50 18.71 28.48
N LYS A 2 60.68 18.51 27.84
CA LYS A 2 60.78 17.83 26.53
C LYS A 2 60.26 16.37 26.48
N LYS A 3 60.44 15.58 27.55
CA LYS A 3 59.98 14.17 27.61
C LYS A 3 58.45 14.02 27.71
N SER A 4 57.76 14.99 28.31
CA SER A 4 56.30 14.95 28.47
C SER A 4 55.56 15.24 27.18
N ILE A 5 56.14 16.10 26.33
CA ILE A 5 55.60 16.43 25.01
C ILE A 5 55.70 15.21 24.07
N LEU A 6 56.82 14.49 24.12
CA LEU A 6 57.02 13.28 23.31
C LEU A 6 56.00 12.18 23.64
N LEU A 7 55.72 11.94 24.94
CA LEU A 7 54.70 10.98 25.37
C LEU A 7 53.28 11.39 24.95
N PHE A 8 52.98 12.69 24.96
CA PHE A 8 51.71 13.20 24.48
C PHE A 8 51.52 12.97 22.97
N PHE A 9 52.57 13.22 22.17
CA PHE A 9 52.51 12.94 20.73
C PHE A 9 52.35 11.45 20.43
N ILE A 10 53.09 10.57 21.11
CA ILE A 10 52.95 9.11 20.92
C ILE A 10 51.53 8.64 21.29
N SER A 11 50.99 9.13 22.41
CA SER A 11 49.61 8.82 22.83
C SER A 11 48.57 9.31 21.81
N LEU A 12 48.77 10.50 21.23
CA LEU A 12 47.87 11.08 20.23
C LEU A 12 47.93 10.29 18.91
N THR A 13 49.11 9.85 18.48
CA THR A 13 49.25 9.03 17.26
C THR A 13 48.59 7.66 17.42
N VAL A 14 48.75 7.02 18.59
CA VAL A 14 48.07 5.74 18.88
C VAL A 14 46.56 5.92 18.93
N PHE A 15 46.07 7.02 19.53
CA PHE A 15 44.63 7.32 19.57
C PHE A 15 44.03 7.56 18.18
N LEU A 16 44.76 8.26 17.29
CA LEU A 16 44.32 8.50 15.90
C LEU A 16 44.33 7.22 15.04
N LEU A 17 45.24 6.28 15.31
CA LEU A 17 45.28 4.97 14.65
C LEU A 17 44.10 4.05 15.08
N ILE A 18 43.63 4.20 16.32
CA ILE A 18 42.45 3.45 16.80
C ILE A 18 41.16 3.99 16.14
N LEU A 19 41.04 5.32 15.97
CA LEU A 19 39.86 5.94 15.35
C LEU A 19 39.74 5.66 13.84
N SER A 20 40.84 5.37 13.15
CA SER A 20 40.83 5.06 11.70
C SER A 20 40.36 3.63 11.38
N SER A 21 40.16 2.78 12.41
CA SER A 21 39.61 1.42 12.25
C SER A 21 38.08 1.35 12.31
N CYS A 22 37.39 2.44 12.65
CA CYS A 22 35.94 2.57 12.46
C CYS A 22 35.64 2.91 11.00
N SER A 23 35.87 1.94 10.10
CA SER A 23 35.30 1.99 8.76
C SER A 23 33.78 2.01 8.91
N ALA A 24 33.12 3.11 8.48
CA ALA A 24 31.67 3.14 8.39
C ALA A 24 31.22 1.87 7.63
N PRO A 25 30.19 1.13 8.14
CA PRO A 25 29.73 -0.05 7.45
C PRO A 25 29.39 0.33 6.01
N LYS A 26 30.01 -0.37 5.04
CA LYS A 26 29.77 -0.11 3.62
C LYS A 26 28.26 -0.16 3.37
N PRO A 27 27.69 0.81 2.63
CA PRO A 27 26.27 0.79 2.31
C PRO A 27 25.95 -0.55 1.64
N ASN A 28 25.02 -1.30 2.24
CA ASN A 28 24.59 -2.58 1.73
C ASN A 28 23.74 -2.34 0.47
N ASN A 29 24.36 -2.45 -0.70
CA ASN A 29 23.70 -2.23 -1.99
C ASN A 29 22.83 -3.42 -2.45
N PHE A 30 22.59 -4.40 -1.59
CA PHE A 30 21.94 -5.68 -1.94
C PHE A 30 20.48 -5.56 -2.39
N MET A 31 19.77 -4.47 -2.08
CA MET A 31 18.36 -4.32 -2.45
C MET A 31 18.02 -2.92 -2.98
N LEU A 32 18.98 -2.31 -3.69
CA LEU A 32 18.74 -1.03 -4.36
C LEU A 32 17.93 -1.22 -5.65
N PRO A 33 17.06 -0.26 -6.03
CA PRO A 33 16.34 -0.30 -7.29
C PRO A 33 17.28 -0.56 -8.48
N GLY A 34 16.93 -1.54 -9.31
CA GLY A 34 17.70 -1.94 -10.49
C GLY A 34 18.78 -3.00 -10.26
N THR A 35 19.03 -3.41 -9.01
CA THR A 35 19.89 -4.58 -8.72
C THR A 35 19.18 -5.89 -9.07
N LYS A 36 19.94 -6.96 -9.28
CA LYS A 36 19.40 -8.27 -9.66
C LYS A 36 18.48 -8.83 -8.56
N GLU A 37 18.87 -8.62 -7.32
CA GLU A 37 18.17 -8.99 -6.10
C GLU A 37 16.83 -8.25 -5.96
N TYR A 38 16.85 -6.92 -6.20
CA TYR A 38 15.65 -6.10 -6.24
C TYR A 38 14.71 -6.59 -7.33
N ILE A 39 15.19 -6.73 -8.56
CA ILE A 39 14.39 -7.20 -9.70
C ILE A 39 13.82 -8.60 -9.45
N GLY A 40 14.61 -9.50 -8.86
CA GLY A 40 14.17 -10.85 -8.51
C GLY A 40 13.06 -10.85 -7.47
N THR A 41 13.18 -10.00 -6.44
CA THR A 41 12.18 -9.90 -5.38
C THR A 41 10.91 -9.22 -5.89
N THR A 42 11.03 -8.03 -6.47
CA THR A 42 9.87 -7.25 -6.92
C THR A 42 9.20 -7.85 -8.14
N GLY A 43 9.95 -8.47 -9.05
CA GLY A 43 9.40 -9.10 -10.26
C GLY A 43 8.39 -10.22 -9.96
N ASN A 44 8.56 -10.94 -8.86
CA ASN A 44 7.61 -11.96 -8.42
C ASN A 44 6.31 -11.34 -7.86
N LEU A 45 6.42 -10.17 -7.24
CA LEU A 45 5.31 -9.42 -6.64
C LEU A 45 4.55 -8.56 -7.65
N GLU A 46 5.23 -8.09 -8.70
CA GLU A 46 4.72 -7.19 -9.73
C GLU A 46 3.40 -7.69 -10.37
N GLY A 47 2.50 -6.76 -10.68
CA GLY A 47 1.25 -7.01 -11.39
C GLY A 47 0.03 -7.04 -10.48
N THR A 48 -1.10 -7.46 -11.05
CA THR A 48 -2.41 -7.45 -10.38
C THR A 48 -2.73 -8.80 -9.75
N TRP A 49 -3.12 -8.75 -8.48
CA TRP A 49 -3.52 -9.89 -7.67
C TRP A 49 -5.00 -9.78 -7.30
N ASN A 50 -5.71 -10.90 -7.25
CA ASN A 50 -7.04 -10.96 -6.65
C ASN A 50 -6.89 -10.99 -5.13
N VAL A 51 -7.64 -10.14 -4.42
CA VAL A 51 -7.69 -10.16 -2.96
C VAL A 51 -8.75 -11.17 -2.54
N ILE A 52 -8.29 -12.24 -1.89
CA ILE A 52 -9.15 -13.33 -1.41
C ILE A 52 -9.62 -13.05 0.01
N GLU A 53 -8.74 -12.49 0.84
CA GLU A 53 -9.06 -12.10 2.22
C GLU A 53 -8.40 -10.77 2.54
N TYR A 54 -9.09 -9.92 3.29
CA TYR A 54 -8.52 -8.71 3.88
C TYR A 54 -9.10 -8.55 5.28
N ASN A 55 -8.36 -9.01 6.27
CA ASN A 55 -8.78 -9.01 7.67
C ASN A 55 -8.12 -7.87 8.45
N ASP A 56 -8.91 -7.14 9.23
CA ASP A 56 -8.47 -6.19 10.27
C ASP A 56 -8.91 -6.73 11.63
N LYS A 57 -7.97 -7.21 12.45
CA LYS A 57 -8.24 -7.67 13.83
C LYS A 57 -9.48 -8.57 13.94
N ASN A 58 -9.64 -9.51 12.99
CA ASN A 58 -10.72 -10.49 12.84
C ASN A 58 -11.98 -10.05 12.07
N GLU A 59 -12.04 -8.83 11.54
CA GLU A 59 -13.11 -8.43 10.63
C GLU A 59 -12.65 -8.54 9.17
N ASN A 60 -13.31 -9.40 8.38
CA ASN A 60 -13.07 -9.45 6.94
C ASN A 60 -13.73 -8.26 6.27
N PHE A 61 -12.90 -7.34 5.81
CA PHE A 61 -13.30 -6.12 5.13
C PHE A 61 -13.94 -6.39 3.77
N LEU A 62 -13.54 -7.46 3.08
CA LEU A 62 -14.07 -7.79 1.75
C LEU A 62 -15.54 -8.21 1.75
N LYS A 63 -16.15 -8.51 2.91
CA LYS A 63 -17.55 -8.90 3.00
C LYS A 63 -18.53 -7.88 2.39
N ASN A 64 -18.10 -6.62 2.29
CA ASN A 64 -18.91 -5.52 1.75
C ASN A 64 -18.65 -5.25 0.26
N PHE A 65 -17.82 -6.06 -0.41
CA PHE A 65 -17.39 -5.85 -1.79
C PHE A 65 -17.60 -7.12 -2.63
N GLU A 66 -17.91 -6.94 -3.91
CA GLU A 66 -18.09 -8.07 -4.84
C GLU A 66 -16.75 -8.74 -5.17
N LYS A 67 -15.72 -7.93 -5.36
CA LYS A 67 -14.35 -8.36 -5.67
C LYS A 67 -13.37 -7.25 -5.34
N ALA A 68 -12.13 -7.62 -5.06
CA ALA A 68 -11.05 -6.66 -4.93
C ALA A 68 -9.77 -7.17 -5.60
N THR A 69 -8.95 -6.22 -6.06
CA THR A 69 -7.65 -6.49 -6.66
C THR A 69 -6.59 -5.56 -6.09
N LEU A 70 -5.39 -6.09 -5.86
CA LEU A 70 -4.22 -5.32 -5.43
C LEU A 70 -3.15 -5.37 -6.54
N THR A 71 -2.76 -4.22 -7.05
CA THR A 71 -1.73 -4.10 -8.10
C THR A 71 -0.46 -3.52 -7.50
N PHE A 72 0.66 -4.22 -7.71
CA PHE A 72 2.00 -3.72 -7.43
C PHE A 72 2.66 -3.27 -8.74
N ASP A 73 3.13 -2.04 -8.77
CA ASP A 73 3.99 -1.47 -9.81
C ASP A 73 5.22 -0.86 -9.13
N PHE A 74 6.23 -1.70 -8.88
CA PHE A 74 7.45 -1.27 -8.20
C PHE A 74 8.32 -0.36 -9.07
N LYS A 75 8.10 -0.34 -10.39
CA LYS A 75 8.79 0.56 -11.31
C LYS A 75 8.34 2.01 -11.09
N ASN A 76 7.04 2.23 -10.99
CA ASN A 76 6.45 3.55 -10.73
C ASN A 76 6.21 3.81 -9.24
N LYS A 77 6.58 2.87 -8.37
CA LYS A 77 6.35 2.89 -6.91
C LYS A 77 4.87 3.02 -6.55
N VAL A 78 4.00 2.37 -7.30
CA VAL A 78 2.54 2.43 -7.11
C VAL A 78 2.04 1.13 -6.50
N LEU A 79 1.23 1.26 -5.46
CA LEU A 79 0.38 0.22 -4.93
C LEU A 79 -1.08 0.67 -5.09
N LYS A 80 -1.90 -0.17 -5.71
CA LYS A 80 -3.29 0.18 -6.00
C LYS A 80 -4.24 -0.93 -5.57
N LEU A 81 -5.08 -0.65 -4.59
CA LEU A 81 -6.20 -1.52 -4.20
C LEU A 81 -7.47 -1.01 -4.86
N GLU A 82 -8.12 -1.83 -5.68
CA GLU A 82 -9.46 -1.55 -6.21
C GLU A 82 -10.46 -2.54 -5.62
N ALA A 83 -11.57 -2.06 -5.08
CA ALA A 83 -12.66 -2.88 -4.60
C ALA A 83 -13.96 -2.50 -5.32
N THR A 84 -14.65 -3.49 -5.90
CA THR A 84 -15.91 -3.31 -6.62
C THR A 84 -17.07 -3.34 -5.64
N VAL A 85 -17.88 -2.29 -5.67
CA VAL A 85 -19.06 -2.15 -4.81
C VAL A 85 -20.18 -3.06 -5.33
N PRO A 86 -20.90 -3.79 -4.45
CA PRO A 86 -21.98 -4.69 -4.86
C PRO A 86 -23.11 -3.94 -5.55
N LYS A 87 -23.76 -4.57 -6.53
CA LYS A 87 -24.87 -3.97 -7.28
C LYS A 87 -26.04 -3.59 -6.39
N GLU A 88 -26.29 -4.37 -5.35
CA GLU A 88 -27.36 -4.15 -4.38
C GLU A 88 -27.17 -2.82 -3.63
N TYR A 89 -25.92 -2.47 -3.31
CA TYR A 89 -25.62 -1.16 -2.74
C TYR A 89 -25.88 -0.05 -3.75
N ILE A 90 -25.44 -0.22 -5.01
CA ILE A 90 -25.64 0.77 -6.08
C ILE A 90 -27.14 1.02 -6.33
N GLU A 91 -27.94 -0.03 -6.36
CA GLU A 91 -29.38 0.08 -6.57
C GLU A 91 -30.05 0.79 -5.39
N SER A 92 -29.65 0.47 -4.16
CA SER A 92 -30.12 1.13 -2.95
C SER A 92 -29.74 2.61 -2.93
N SER A 93 -28.50 2.97 -3.24
CA SER A 93 -28.02 4.36 -3.24
C SER A 93 -28.68 5.20 -4.33
N LEU A 94 -29.08 4.59 -5.45
CA LEU A 94 -29.76 5.28 -6.55
C LEU A 94 -31.27 5.44 -6.34
N LYS A 95 -31.88 4.78 -5.35
CA LYS A 95 -33.34 4.75 -5.18
C LYS A 95 -33.95 6.16 -5.10
N ASP A 96 -33.41 7.02 -4.25
CA ASP A 96 -33.93 8.38 -4.06
C ASP A 96 -33.57 9.31 -5.23
N TRP A 97 -32.44 9.06 -5.88
CA TRP A 97 -32.02 9.82 -7.06
C TRP A 97 -32.95 9.54 -8.25
N LYS A 98 -33.32 8.28 -8.46
CA LYS A 98 -34.22 7.88 -9.55
C LYS A 98 -35.63 8.42 -9.41
N ALA A 99 -36.05 8.85 -8.22
CA ALA A 99 -37.32 9.55 -8.05
C ALA A 99 -37.33 10.91 -8.76
N LYS A 100 -36.17 11.55 -8.92
CA LYS A 100 -36.01 12.85 -9.60
C LYS A 100 -35.37 12.72 -10.99
N TRP A 101 -34.48 11.75 -11.18
CA TRP A 101 -33.74 11.50 -12.42
C TRP A 101 -33.88 10.02 -12.84
N PRO A 102 -35.01 9.62 -13.46
CA PRO A 102 -35.31 8.22 -13.76
C PRO A 102 -34.34 7.54 -14.74
N ASP A 103 -33.68 8.33 -15.59
CA ASP A 103 -32.69 7.90 -16.58
C ASP A 103 -31.29 7.70 -15.98
N LEU A 104 -31.06 8.14 -14.73
CA LEU A 104 -29.79 7.97 -14.03
C LEU A 104 -29.45 6.48 -13.85
N LYS A 105 -28.30 6.09 -14.38
CA LYS A 105 -27.80 4.72 -14.36
C LYS A 105 -26.33 4.69 -13.98
N VAL A 106 -25.98 3.85 -13.01
CA VAL A 106 -24.59 3.52 -12.69
C VAL A 106 -24.31 2.10 -13.18
N THR A 107 -23.25 1.93 -13.96
CA THR A 107 -22.82 0.65 -14.53
C THR A 107 -21.60 0.08 -13.84
N SER A 108 -20.80 0.92 -13.18
CA SER A 108 -19.65 0.48 -12.40
C SER A 108 -19.44 1.42 -11.22
N TYR A 109 -19.14 0.86 -10.06
CA TYR A 109 -18.71 1.60 -8.88
C TYR A 109 -17.54 0.84 -8.25
N LYS A 110 -16.36 1.46 -8.26
CA LYS A 110 -15.18 1.00 -7.54
C LYS A 110 -14.73 2.00 -6.49
N VAL A 111 -14.22 1.50 -5.38
CA VAL A 111 -13.44 2.27 -4.41
C VAL A 111 -11.97 1.94 -4.63
N ILE A 112 -11.12 2.97 -4.67
CA ILE A 112 -9.72 2.86 -5.04
C ILE A 112 -8.86 3.49 -3.95
N ILE A 113 -7.91 2.72 -3.40
CA ILE A 113 -6.76 3.25 -2.67
C ILE A 113 -5.57 3.22 -3.60
N ASN A 114 -5.01 4.40 -3.87
CA ASN A 114 -3.70 4.53 -4.48
C ASN A 114 -2.70 4.91 -3.38
N ALA A 115 -1.58 4.21 -3.34
CA ALA A 115 -0.49 4.46 -2.41
C ALA A 115 0.85 4.41 -3.13
N THR A 116 1.84 5.05 -2.55
CA THR A 116 3.23 4.81 -2.93
C THR A 116 3.78 3.60 -2.18
N CYS A 117 4.65 2.82 -2.82
CA CYS A 117 5.26 1.65 -2.19
C CYS A 117 6.76 1.53 -2.45
N SER A 118 7.44 0.88 -1.51
CA SER A 118 8.85 0.53 -1.63
C SER A 118 9.14 -0.79 -0.92
N ILE A 119 10.30 -1.37 -1.17
CA ILE A 119 10.77 -2.57 -0.48
C ILE A 119 11.92 -2.21 0.46
N SER A 120 11.94 -2.83 1.63
CA SER A 120 13.03 -2.70 2.59
C SER A 120 14.37 -3.19 2.03
N ASN A 121 15.46 -2.71 2.62
CA ASN A 121 16.82 -3.13 2.26
C ASN A 121 17.08 -4.63 2.48
N SER A 122 16.30 -5.31 3.34
CA SER A 122 16.38 -6.77 3.50
C SER A 122 15.57 -7.53 2.46
N GLY A 123 14.63 -6.87 1.77
CA GLY A 123 13.75 -7.52 0.80
C GLY A 123 12.56 -8.24 1.41
N GLU A 124 12.25 -8.03 2.69
CA GLU A 124 11.23 -8.81 3.42
C GLU A 124 9.97 -8.01 3.74
N ILE A 125 10.10 -6.68 3.77
CA ILE A 125 9.04 -5.74 4.11
C ILE A 125 8.70 -4.87 2.89
N ILE A 126 7.40 -4.73 2.61
CA ILE A 126 6.85 -3.71 1.73
C ILE A 126 6.39 -2.54 2.59
N TYR A 127 6.92 -1.35 2.31
CA TYR A 127 6.44 -0.11 2.89
C TYR A 127 5.34 0.47 2.00
N VAL A 128 4.29 0.97 2.65
CA VAL A 128 3.16 1.65 2.02
C VAL A 128 3.09 3.04 2.61
N ASP A 129 3.42 4.02 1.78
CA ASP A 129 3.46 5.42 2.17
C ASP A 129 2.17 6.12 1.68
N GLU A 130 2.23 7.43 1.49
CA GLU A 130 1.16 8.33 1.04
C GLU A 130 -0.05 7.65 0.37
N GLN A 131 -1.17 7.56 1.10
CA GLN A 131 -2.39 6.89 0.62
C GLN A 131 -3.50 7.88 0.29
N LYS A 132 -4.06 7.76 -0.91
CA LYS A 132 -5.21 8.52 -1.39
C LYS A 132 -6.37 7.58 -1.68
N VAL A 133 -7.52 7.86 -1.05
CA VAL A 133 -8.79 7.19 -1.30
C VAL A 133 -9.58 7.99 -2.34
N SER A 134 -10.19 7.29 -3.29
CA SER A 134 -11.08 7.87 -4.31
C SER A 134 -12.12 6.86 -4.74
N VAL A 135 -13.19 7.30 -5.41
CA VAL A 135 -14.11 6.40 -6.10
C VAL A 135 -14.07 6.59 -7.61
N GLU A 136 -14.23 5.49 -8.34
CA GLU A 136 -14.46 5.49 -9.79
C GLU A 136 -15.89 5.01 -10.03
N ILE A 137 -16.75 5.90 -10.50
CA ILE A 137 -18.15 5.62 -10.82
C ILE A 137 -18.35 5.87 -12.31
N LYS A 138 -18.90 4.87 -13.02
CA LYS A 138 -19.25 4.96 -14.44
C LYS A 138 -20.74 4.77 -14.61
N GLY A 139 -21.33 5.49 -15.55
CA GLY A 139 -22.77 5.53 -15.73
C GLY A 139 -23.21 6.44 -16.86
N SER A 140 -24.50 6.75 -16.87
CA SER A 140 -25.16 7.66 -17.80
C SER A 140 -26.37 8.29 -17.14
N GLY A 141 -26.92 9.32 -17.79
CA GLY A 141 -28.18 9.97 -17.39
C GLY A 141 -27.97 11.34 -16.76
N GLU A 142 -29.09 12.05 -16.60
CA GLU A 142 -29.08 13.38 -16.00
C GLU A 142 -28.58 13.33 -14.55
N ASN A 143 -27.80 14.34 -14.18
CA ASN A 143 -27.28 14.55 -12.83
C ASN A 143 -26.31 13.46 -12.29
N LEU A 144 -25.74 12.62 -13.17
CA LEU A 144 -24.70 11.64 -12.79
C LEU A 144 -23.51 12.29 -12.07
N GLU A 145 -23.04 13.44 -12.55
CA GLU A 145 -21.88 14.12 -11.96
C GLU A 145 -22.14 14.52 -10.50
N SER A 146 -23.33 15.04 -10.19
CA SER A 146 -23.72 15.37 -8.81
C SER A 146 -23.81 14.13 -7.92
N TYR A 147 -24.28 13.01 -8.45
CA TYR A 147 -24.26 11.73 -7.75
C TYR A 147 -22.81 11.29 -7.44
N ILE A 148 -21.90 11.41 -8.41
CA ILE A 148 -20.48 11.08 -8.25
C ILE A 148 -19.82 11.95 -7.18
N GLN A 149 -20.10 13.25 -7.15
CA GLN A 149 -19.56 14.16 -6.13
C GLN A 149 -20.02 13.80 -4.73
N MET A 150 -21.30 13.45 -4.58
CA MET A 150 -21.87 13.04 -3.30
C MET A 150 -21.27 11.72 -2.80
N GLU A 151 -21.14 10.71 -3.66
CA GLU A 151 -20.53 9.42 -3.30
C GLU A 151 -19.02 9.54 -3.02
N ASN A 152 -18.31 10.44 -3.71
CA ASN A 152 -16.91 10.77 -3.37
C ASN A 152 -16.79 11.32 -1.95
N GLY A 153 -17.67 12.24 -1.54
CA GLY A 153 -17.69 12.78 -0.18
C GLY A 153 -17.93 11.70 0.88
N LYS A 154 -18.81 10.74 0.58
CA LYS A 154 -19.10 9.59 1.45
C LYS A 154 -17.91 8.64 1.64
N ALA A 155 -17.19 8.32 0.57
CA ALA A 155 -16.05 7.38 0.64
C ALA A 155 -14.88 7.91 1.49
N MET A 156 -14.78 9.23 1.65
CA MET A 156 -13.78 9.87 2.51
C MET A 156 -14.11 9.79 4.01
N ILE A 157 -15.31 9.34 4.39
CA ILE A 157 -15.73 9.23 5.78
C ILE A 157 -15.37 7.82 6.31
N PRO A 158 -14.50 7.71 7.34
CA PRO A 158 -13.95 6.43 7.78
C PRO A 158 -14.87 5.60 8.69
N PHE A 159 -16.00 6.16 9.17
CA PHE A 159 -16.86 5.50 10.15
C PHE A 159 -18.28 5.30 9.64
N GLY A 160 -18.79 4.07 9.78
CA GLY A 160 -20.20 3.73 9.54
C GLY A 160 -20.63 3.62 8.08
N ASN A 161 -19.70 3.74 7.12
CA ASN A 161 -20.03 3.71 5.71
C ASN A 161 -19.56 2.41 5.03
N PRO A 162 -20.45 1.58 4.46
CA PRO A 162 -20.09 0.28 3.86
C PRO A 162 -19.11 0.36 2.69
N ILE A 163 -18.98 1.53 2.05
CA ILE A 163 -18.05 1.78 0.93
C ILE A 163 -16.71 2.39 1.34
N SER A 164 -16.48 2.62 2.64
CA SER A 164 -15.19 3.19 3.08
C SER A 164 -14.11 2.11 3.08
N LEU A 165 -13.05 2.28 2.28
CA LEU A 165 -11.85 1.46 2.41
C LEU A 165 -11.04 1.97 3.61
N LYS A 166 -10.74 1.09 4.56
CA LYS A 166 -9.69 1.36 5.54
C LYS A 166 -8.36 1.49 4.80
N LYS A 167 -7.59 2.53 5.14
CA LYS A 167 -6.21 2.68 4.68
C LYS A 167 -5.44 1.39 4.93
N LEU A 168 -4.55 1.06 4.02
CA LEU A 168 -3.61 -0.04 4.19
C LEU A 168 -2.69 0.27 5.38
N ASP A 169 -2.15 -0.74 6.04
CA ASP A 169 -1.08 -0.52 7.01
C ASP A 169 0.16 0.04 6.30
N SER A 170 1.00 0.77 7.03
CA SER A 170 2.20 1.39 6.47
C SER A 170 3.31 0.39 6.14
N GLN A 171 3.20 -0.84 6.63
CA GLN A 171 4.21 -1.88 6.45
C GLN A 171 3.60 -3.28 6.46
N PHE A 172 4.06 -4.11 5.53
CA PHE A 172 3.69 -5.52 5.43
C PHE A 172 4.91 -6.39 5.29
N ASN A 173 5.02 -7.41 6.15
CA ASN A 173 5.81 -8.58 5.81
C ASN A 173 5.08 -9.34 4.71
N PHE A 174 5.83 -10.01 3.84
CA PHE A 174 5.22 -10.80 2.79
C PHE A 174 5.82 -12.20 2.68
N LYS A 175 4.98 -13.16 2.29
CA LYS A 175 5.39 -14.54 2.00
C LYS A 175 4.73 -15.00 0.71
N LEU A 176 5.56 -15.31 -0.27
CA LEU A 176 5.12 -15.87 -1.55
C LEU A 176 5.19 -17.40 -1.51
N SER A 177 4.09 -18.07 -1.87
CA SER A 177 4.00 -19.53 -1.99
C SER A 177 3.30 -19.88 -3.29
N GLY A 178 4.08 -20.09 -4.36
CA GLY A 178 3.55 -20.30 -5.71
C GLY A 178 2.82 -19.06 -6.23
N LYS A 179 1.52 -19.18 -6.51
CA LYS A 179 0.66 -18.08 -6.96
C LYS A 179 -0.12 -17.40 -5.83
N THR A 180 0.24 -17.67 -4.59
CA THR A 180 -0.41 -17.10 -3.41
C THR A 180 0.58 -16.20 -2.69
N LEU A 181 0.16 -14.97 -2.38
CA LEU A 181 0.93 -13.99 -1.64
C LEU A 181 0.19 -13.65 -0.35
N HIS A 182 0.87 -13.86 0.78
CA HIS A 182 0.37 -13.47 2.09
C HIS A 182 1.06 -12.17 2.51
N LEU A 183 0.28 -11.16 2.87
CA LEU A 183 0.77 -9.94 3.50
C LEU A 183 0.30 -9.90 4.94
N SER A 184 1.21 -9.64 5.87
CA SER A 184 0.89 -9.53 7.30
C SER A 184 1.53 -8.28 7.89
N SER A 185 0.74 -7.54 8.66
CA SER A 185 1.17 -6.30 9.30
C SER A 185 1.27 -6.45 10.81
N PHE A 186 2.11 -5.63 11.44
CA PHE A 186 2.26 -5.63 12.90
C PHE A 186 1.02 -5.12 13.63
N SER A 187 0.19 -4.29 12.98
CA SER A 187 -1.06 -3.80 13.59
C SER A 187 -2.24 -4.78 13.46
N GLY A 188 -2.01 -5.95 12.84
CA GLY A 188 -2.95 -7.06 12.77
C GLY A 188 -3.72 -7.18 11.45
N TYR A 189 -3.30 -6.45 10.40
CA TYR A 189 -3.86 -6.64 9.06
C TYR A 189 -3.27 -7.88 8.41
N ASN A 190 -4.14 -8.67 7.79
CA ASN A 190 -3.75 -9.84 7.01
C ASN A 190 -4.46 -9.80 5.66
N ILE A 191 -3.68 -9.88 4.58
CA ILE A 191 -4.18 -9.85 3.22
C ILE A 191 -3.72 -11.13 2.51
N LEU A 192 -4.69 -11.88 1.99
CA LEU A 192 -4.43 -13.05 1.15
C LEU A 192 -4.68 -12.69 -0.31
N LEU A 193 -3.67 -12.89 -1.14
CA LEU A 193 -3.66 -12.52 -2.55
C LEU A 193 -3.42 -13.74 -3.43
N LYS A 194 -4.07 -13.80 -4.59
CA LYS A 194 -3.92 -14.89 -5.56
C LYS A 194 -3.81 -14.40 -7.00
N LYS A 195 -2.82 -14.91 -7.72
CA LYS A 195 -2.61 -14.76 -9.17
C LYS A 195 -3.27 -15.88 -9.98
#